data_AF-A0A2W6BWB6-F1
#
_entry.id   AF-A0A2W6BWB6-F1
#
_cell.length_a   1.000
_cell.length_b   1.000
_cell.length_c   1.000
_cell.angle_alpha   90.00
_cell.angle_beta   90.00
_cell.angle_gamma   90.00
#
_symmetry.space_group_name_H-M   'P 1'
#
loop_
_entity.id
_entity.type
_entity.pdbx_description
1 polymer ?
#
loop_
_entity_poly.entity_id
_entity_poly.type
_entity_poly.pdbx_seq_one_letter_code
_entity_poly.pdbx_strand_id
1 'polypeptide(L)'
;MRFPGSEQEGPMPQVVSGDDVDEIARHVEFEVRTLHHAHDVLRRQADGLQWSGHARHTYGQRLGAQLHNLLTAADQLSDVATRLRTTASEARDERRRLDRLEQDVMDKLRASHDPVGFLAKRGLTELPPRWDTAWTDVHHRVFASG
;
A
#
# COMPACT_ATOMS: atom_id res chain seq x y z
N MET A 1 9.95 8.11 -46.06
CA MET A 1 10.55 7.47 -44.89
C MET A 1 9.61 7.66 -43.71
N ARG A 2 9.01 6.56 -43.20
CA ARG A 2 8.19 6.57 -41.98
C ARG A 2 9.09 6.15 -40.82
N PHE A 3 9.05 6.88 -39.72
CA PHE A 3 9.58 6.44 -38.42
C PHE A 3 8.55 5.51 -37.76
N PRO A 4 8.89 4.26 -37.39
CA PRO A 4 8.10 3.46 -36.47
C PRO A 4 8.81 3.44 -35.11
N GLY A 5 8.14 3.85 -34.04
CA GLY A 5 8.72 3.76 -32.70
C GLY A 5 8.08 4.67 -31.66
N SER A 6 6.74 4.77 -31.64
CA SER A 6 6.05 5.10 -30.39
C SER A 6 5.79 3.77 -29.69
N GLU A 7 6.83 3.23 -29.05
CA GLU A 7 6.63 2.18 -28.06
C GLU A 7 5.71 2.76 -26.99
N GLN A 8 4.58 2.07 -26.80
CA GLN A 8 3.61 2.35 -25.77
C GLN A 8 4.35 2.47 -24.43
N GLU A 9 4.33 3.65 -23.82
CA GLU A 9 4.41 3.77 -22.37
C GLU A 9 3.30 2.87 -21.81
N GLY A 10 3.68 1.63 -21.44
CA GLY A 10 2.82 0.79 -20.64
C GLY A 10 2.41 1.58 -19.41
N PRO A 11 1.18 1.38 -18.87
CA PRO A 11 0.76 2.08 -17.67
C PRO A 11 1.84 1.91 -16.62
N MET A 12 2.47 3.02 -16.20
CA MET A 12 3.46 2.98 -15.14
C MET A 12 2.84 2.18 -13.99
N PRO A 13 3.55 1.18 -13.43
CA PRO A 13 3.03 0.46 -12.28
C PRO A 13 2.65 1.52 -11.24
N GLN A 14 1.37 1.60 -10.88
CA GLN A 14 0.95 2.44 -9.78
C GLN A 14 1.67 1.86 -8.56
N VAL A 15 2.76 2.52 -8.17
CA VAL A 15 3.48 2.22 -6.94
C VAL A 15 2.54 2.67 -5.84
N VAL A 16 1.66 1.77 -5.41
CA VAL A 16 0.78 2.03 -4.27
C VAL A 16 1.71 2.24 -3.07
N SER A 17 1.62 3.42 -2.45
CA SER A 17 2.45 3.71 -1.29
C SER A 17 2.07 2.75 -0.16
N GLY A 18 3.07 2.22 0.55
CA GLY A 18 2.80 1.43 1.76
C GLY A 18 1.95 2.18 2.79
N ASP A 19 1.99 3.52 2.77
CA ASP A 19 1.16 4.35 3.64
C ASP A 19 -0.30 4.41 3.19
N ASP A 20 -0.59 4.39 1.89
CA ASP A 20 -1.96 4.33 1.37
C ASP A 20 -2.60 2.98 1.74
N VAL A 21 -1.84 1.89 1.63
CA VAL A 21 -2.29 0.55 2.02
C VAL A 21 -2.56 0.48 3.54
N ASP A 22 -1.72 1.12 4.34
CA ASP A 22 -1.88 1.18 5.80
C ASP A 22 -3.11 2.00 6.20
N GLU A 23 -3.40 3.10 5.48
CA GLU A 23 -4.63 3.87 5.69
C GLU A 23 -5.88 3.04 5.39
N ILE A 24 -5.89 2.29 4.28
CA ILE A 24 -6.99 1.37 3.96
C ILE A 24 -7.13 0.30 5.07
N ALA A 25 -6.03 -0.26 5.57
CA ALA A 25 -6.08 -1.24 6.66
C ALA A 25 -6.75 -0.67 7.92
N ARG A 26 -6.41 0.57 8.30
CA ARG A 26 -7.04 1.27 9.45
C ARG A 26 -8.54 1.51 9.23
N HIS A 27 -8.93 1.84 7.99
CA HIS A 27 -10.34 2.00 7.65
C HIS A 27 -11.10 0.67 7.77
N VAL A 28 -10.54 -0.43 7.25
CA VAL A 28 -11.13 -1.77 7.39
C VAL A 28 -11.28 -2.17 8.86
N GLU A 29 -10.28 -1.90 9.70
CA GLU A 29 -10.36 -2.16 11.15
C GLU A 29 -11.44 -1.33 11.85
N PHE A 30 -11.66 -0.10 11.38
CA PHE A 30 -12.76 0.70 11.88
C PHE A 30 -14.10 0.05 11.53
N GLU A 31 -14.29 -0.40 10.29
CA GLU A 31 -15.51 -1.10 9.86
C GLU A 31 -15.74 -2.40 10.66
N VAL A 32 -14.68 -3.18 10.94
CA VAL A 32 -14.76 -4.36 11.81
C VAL A 32 -15.31 -4.02 13.20
N ARG A 33 -14.82 -2.93 13.82
CA ARG A 33 -15.35 -2.47 15.12
C ARG A 33 -16.81 -2.06 15.02
N THR A 34 -17.21 -1.41 13.93
CA THR A 34 -18.59 -1.02 13.68
C THR A 34 -19.51 -2.24 13.54
N LEU A 35 -19.08 -3.30 12.84
CA LEU A 35 -19.84 -4.54 12.71
C LEU A 35 -20.01 -5.27 14.05
N HIS A 36 -18.95 -5.38 14.85
CA HIS A 36 -19.05 -5.94 16.20
C HIS A 36 -19.99 -5.12 17.09
N HIS A 37 -19.93 -3.80 17.01
CA HIS A 37 -20.84 -2.93 17.74
C HIS A 37 -22.30 -3.15 17.31
N ALA A 38 -22.57 -3.21 16.01
CA ALA A 38 -23.90 -3.48 15.47
C ALA A 38 -24.42 -4.85 15.93
N HIS A 39 -23.59 -5.89 15.90
CA HIS A 39 -23.90 -7.21 16.43
C HIS A 39 -24.32 -7.14 17.92
N ASP A 40 -23.52 -6.46 18.75
CA ASP A 40 -23.77 -6.37 20.19
C ASP A 40 -25.02 -5.55 20.53
N VAL A 41 -25.33 -4.51 19.76
CA VAL A 41 -26.55 -3.73 19.90
C VAL A 41 -27.76 -4.59 19.53
N LEU A 42 -27.72 -5.24 18.36
CA LEU A 42 -28.83 -6.08 17.88
C LEU A 42 -29.09 -7.26 18.82
N ARG A 43 -28.04 -7.93 19.31
CA ARG A 43 -28.17 -9.02 20.29
C ARG A 43 -28.83 -8.55 21.57
N ARG A 44 -28.39 -7.43 22.15
CA ARG A 44 -28.98 -6.88 23.38
C ARG A 44 -30.43 -6.45 23.17
N GLN A 45 -30.75 -5.84 22.04
CA GLN A 45 -32.14 -5.49 21.69
C GLN A 45 -33.01 -6.73 21.58
N ALA A 46 -32.49 -7.81 21.00
CA ALA A 46 -33.19 -9.07 20.89
C ALA A 46 -33.46 -9.74 22.24
N ASP A 47 -32.45 -9.76 23.12
CA ASP A 47 -32.57 -10.32 24.47
C ASP A 47 -33.60 -9.54 25.32
N GLY A 48 -33.71 -8.23 25.09
CA GLY A 48 -34.66 -7.35 25.78
C GLY A 48 -36.11 -7.48 25.31
N LEU A 49 -36.36 -8.18 24.21
CA LEU A 49 -37.70 -8.36 23.67
C LEU A 49 -38.29 -9.69 24.19
N GLN A 50 -39.58 -9.70 24.52
CA GLN A 50 -40.29 -10.91 24.94
C GLN A 50 -40.97 -11.60 23.74
N TRP A 51 -40.30 -12.58 23.14
CA TRP A 51 -40.78 -13.25 21.94
C TRP A 51 -41.55 -14.51 22.34
N SER A 52 -42.75 -14.69 21.80
CA SER A 52 -43.58 -15.86 22.09
C SER A 52 -44.13 -16.51 20.81
N GLY A 53 -44.44 -17.82 20.90
CA GLY A 53 -45.07 -18.59 19.84
C GLY A 53 -44.35 -18.51 18.49
N HIS A 54 -45.11 -18.23 17.44
CA HIS A 54 -44.61 -18.15 16.06
C HIS A 54 -43.61 -17.01 15.85
N ALA A 55 -43.76 -15.88 16.56
CA ALA A 55 -42.85 -14.73 16.45
C ALA A 55 -41.43 -15.10 16.91
N ARG A 56 -41.30 -15.86 18.01
CA ARG A 56 -40.00 -16.34 18.48
C ARG A 56 -39.29 -17.22 17.46
N HIS A 57 -40.03 -18.10 16.79
CA HIS A 57 -39.46 -19.00 15.81
C HIS A 57 -39.02 -18.26 14.54
N THR A 58 -39.94 -17.51 13.92
CA THR A 58 -39.72 -16.88 12.62
C THR A 58 -38.73 -15.73 12.68
N TYR A 59 -38.92 -14.80 13.63
CA TYR A 59 -37.99 -13.70 13.77
C TYR A 59 -36.67 -14.19 14.39
N GLY A 60 -36.71 -15.18 15.30
CA GLY A 60 -35.53 -15.59 16.08
C GLY A 60 -34.48 -16.23 15.20
N GLN A 61 -34.93 -17.07 14.26
CA GLN A 61 -34.07 -17.64 13.24
C GLN A 61 -33.51 -16.56 12.30
N ARG A 62 -34.34 -15.62 11.84
CA ARG A 62 -33.89 -14.52 10.96
C ARG A 62 -32.84 -13.64 11.62
N LEU A 63 -33.07 -13.26 12.88
CA LEU A 63 -32.13 -12.48 13.66
C LEU A 63 -30.84 -13.27 13.91
N GLY A 64 -30.94 -14.54 14.29
CA GLY A 64 -29.76 -15.40 14.46
C GLY A 64 -28.90 -15.48 13.20
N ALA A 65 -29.53 -15.60 12.03
CA ALA A 65 -28.84 -15.56 10.75
C ALA A 65 -28.19 -14.20 10.47
N GLN A 66 -28.87 -13.08 10.81
CA GLN A 66 -28.30 -11.75 10.65
C GLN A 66 -27.10 -11.51 11.58
N LEU A 67 -27.18 -11.91 12.85
CA LEU A 67 -26.08 -11.82 13.80
C LEU A 67 -24.88 -12.66 13.35
N HIS A 68 -25.14 -13.88 12.86
CA HIS A 68 -24.09 -14.72 12.30
C HIS A 68 -23.42 -14.08 11.07
N ASN A 69 -24.21 -13.52 10.15
CA ASN A 69 -23.67 -12.84 8.96
C ASN A 69 -22.79 -11.63 9.32
N LEU A 70 -23.15 -10.88 10.36
CA LEU A 70 -22.34 -9.75 10.85
C LEU A 70 -20.99 -10.20 11.39
N LEU A 71 -20.95 -11.29 12.17
CA LEU A 71 -19.70 -11.86 12.67
C LEU A 71 -18.83 -12.40 11.53
N THR A 72 -19.43 -13.16 10.60
CA THR A 72 -18.71 -13.68 9.44
C THR A 72 -18.12 -12.56 8.58
N ALA A 73 -18.86 -11.46 8.38
CA ALA A 73 -18.36 -10.29 7.66
C ALA A 73 -17.20 -9.61 8.43
N ALA A 74 -17.30 -9.49 9.76
CA ALA A 74 -16.25 -8.93 10.60
C ALA A 74 -14.96 -9.77 10.57
N ASP A 75 -15.09 -11.10 10.59
CA ASP A 75 -13.94 -12.02 10.48
C ASP A 75 -13.25 -11.89 9.11
N GLN A 76 -14.03 -11.87 8.03
CA GLN A 76 -13.50 -11.68 6.67
C GLN A 76 -12.77 -10.34 6.52
N LEU A 77 -13.33 -9.25 7.06
CA LEU A 77 -12.67 -7.94 7.03
C LEU A 77 -11.42 -7.90 7.91
N SER A 78 -11.39 -8.64 9.03
CA SER A 78 -10.20 -8.77 9.88
C SER A 78 -9.05 -9.46 9.16
N ASP A 79 -9.35 -10.51 8.39
CA ASP A 79 -8.37 -11.17 7.51
C ASP A 79 -7.84 -10.21 6.44
N VAL A 80 -8.71 -9.41 5.82
CA VAL A 80 -8.32 -8.40 4.83
C VAL A 80 -7.42 -7.34 5.46
N ALA A 81 -7.77 -6.80 6.63
CA ALA A 81 -6.95 -5.82 7.35
C ALA A 81 -5.55 -6.37 7.65
N THR A 82 -5.47 -7.63 8.10
CA THR A 82 -4.20 -8.31 8.37
C THR A 82 -3.33 -8.41 7.12
N ARG A 83 -3.92 -8.80 5.99
CA ARG A 83 -3.20 -8.88 4.70
C ARG A 83 -2.70 -7.50 4.25
N LEU A 84 -3.55 -6.48 4.35
CA LEU A 84 -3.16 -5.11 4.00
C LEU A 84 -2.00 -4.61 4.85
N ARG A 85 -1.99 -4.88 6.16
CA ARG A 85 -0.86 -4.54 7.04
C ARG A 85 0.44 -5.22 6.61
N THR A 86 0.38 -6.50 6.27
CA THR A 86 1.55 -7.24 5.77
C THR A 86 2.07 -6.60 4.49
N THR A 87 1.20 -6.33 3.52
CA THR A 87 1.56 -5.67 2.27
C THR A 87 2.13 -4.26 2.49
N ALA A 88 1.56 -3.49 3.41
CA ALA A 88 2.08 -2.17 3.78
C ALA A 88 3.50 -2.26 4.39
N SER A 89 3.75 -3.26 5.23
CA SER A 89 5.08 -3.52 5.81
C SER A 89 6.09 -3.90 4.74
N GLU A 90 5.74 -4.82 3.85
CA GLU A 90 6.60 -5.25 2.74
C GLU A 90 6.94 -4.08 1.81
N ALA A 91 5.96 -3.24 1.48
CA ALA A 91 6.18 -2.04 0.67
C ALA A 91 7.13 -1.04 1.36
N ARG A 92 7.01 -0.84 2.68
CA ARG A 92 7.93 0.01 3.45
C ARG A 92 9.34 -0.56 3.51
N ASP A 93 9.47 -1.86 3.68
CA ASP A 93 10.78 -2.53 3.75
C ASP A 93 11.49 -2.50 2.40
N GLU A 94 10.76 -2.74 1.30
CA GLU A 94 11.30 -2.60 -0.04
C GLU A 94 11.67 -1.13 -0.33
N ARG A 95 10.87 -0.15 0.12
CA ARG A 95 11.25 1.26 -0.02
C ARG A 95 12.55 1.58 0.71
N ARG A 96 12.71 1.15 1.97
CA ARG A 96 13.96 1.32 2.73
C ARG A 96 15.14 0.61 2.09
N ARG A 97 14.91 -0.53 1.43
CA ARG A 97 15.94 -1.24 0.68
C ARG A 97 16.36 -0.43 -0.55
N LEU A 98 15.41 0.10 -1.31
CA LEU A 98 15.68 0.95 -2.46
C LEU A 98 16.40 2.24 -2.05
N ASP A 99 15.99 2.90 -0.97
CA ASP A 99 16.65 4.11 -0.46
C ASP A 99 18.10 3.82 -0.04
N ARG A 100 18.38 2.66 0.57
CA ARG A 100 19.75 2.23 0.91
C ARG A 100 20.61 1.95 -0.33
N LEU A 101 20.03 1.29 -1.33
CA LEU A 101 20.71 1.03 -2.60
C LEU A 101 21.02 2.34 -3.33
N GLU A 102 20.07 3.28 -3.33
CA GLU A 102 20.24 4.61 -3.89
C GLU A 102 21.37 5.36 -3.18
N GLN A 103 21.40 5.36 -1.85
CA GLN A 103 22.48 5.99 -1.08
C GLN A 103 23.85 5.36 -1.38
N ASP A 104 23.95 4.03 -1.42
CA ASP A 104 25.21 3.32 -1.76
C ASP A 104 25.67 3.64 -3.20
N VAL A 105 24.74 3.74 -4.16
CA VAL A 105 25.04 4.17 -5.53
C VAL A 105 25.55 5.61 -5.54
N MET A 106 24.90 6.51 -4.80
CA MET A 106 25.29 7.92 -4.71
C MET A 106 26.64 8.11 -4.03
N ASP A 107 26.94 7.33 -2.99
CA ASP A 107 28.24 7.38 -2.31
C ASP A 107 29.36 6.84 -3.21
N LYS A 108 29.11 5.74 -3.95
CA LYS A 108 30.04 5.22 -4.97
C LYS A 108 30.28 6.21 -6.10
N LEU A 109 29.24 6.92 -6.54
CA LEU A 109 29.34 7.98 -7.54
C LEU A 109 30.20 9.14 -7.04
N ARG A 110 29.96 9.62 -5.82
CA ARG A 110 30.75 10.70 -5.21
C ARG A 110 32.23 10.35 -5.04
N ALA A 111 32.52 9.08 -4.76
CA ALA A 111 33.88 8.57 -4.62
C ALA A 111 34.54 8.21 -5.96
N SER A 112 33.79 8.17 -7.07
CA SER A 112 34.33 7.79 -8.38
C SER A 112 35.17 8.90 -8.98
N HIS A 113 36.35 8.53 -9.49
CA HIS A 113 37.20 9.42 -10.29
C HIS A 113 36.67 9.62 -11.72
N ASP A 114 35.78 8.74 -12.18
CA ASP A 114 35.05 8.84 -13.45
C ASP A 114 33.54 8.55 -13.21
N PRO A 115 32.75 9.55 -12.80
CA PRO A 115 31.33 9.39 -12.51
C PRO A 115 30.50 9.11 -13.77
N VAL A 116 30.92 9.65 -14.92
CA VAL A 116 30.22 9.53 -16.20
C VAL A 116 30.35 8.10 -16.75
N GLY A 117 31.57 7.54 -16.73
CA GLY A 117 31.81 6.15 -17.11
C GLY A 117 31.15 5.15 -16.15
N PHE A 118 31.00 5.50 -14.87
CA PHE A 118 30.28 4.68 -13.88
C PHE A 118 28.78 4.57 -14.19
N LEU A 119 28.12 5.68 -14.56
CA LEU A 119 26.70 5.69 -14.96
C LEU A 119 26.48 4.95 -16.29
N ALA A 120 27.34 5.21 -17.28
CA ALA A 120 27.28 4.57 -18.60
C ALA A 120 27.42 3.04 -18.52
N LYS A 121 28.32 2.52 -17.65
CA LYS A 121 28.48 1.07 -17.43
C LYS A 121 27.26 0.39 -16.80
N ARG A 122 26.35 1.16 -16.20
CA ARG A 122 25.10 0.66 -15.59
C ARG A 122 23.87 0.88 -16.47
N GLY A 123 24.06 1.30 -17.73
CA GLY A 123 22.97 1.51 -18.68
C GLY A 123 22.04 2.68 -18.33
N LEU A 124 22.46 3.55 -17.41
CA LEU A 124 21.74 4.78 -17.07
C LEU A 124 22.27 5.89 -17.99
N THR A 125 21.65 6.03 -19.17
CA THR A 125 21.98 7.10 -20.13
C THR A 125 21.32 8.43 -19.78
N GLU A 126 20.27 8.41 -18.96
CA GLU A 126 19.60 9.57 -18.39
C GLU A 126 19.35 9.35 -16.88
N LEU A 127 19.44 10.43 -16.11
CA LEU A 127 19.27 10.38 -14.66
C LEU A 127 17.78 10.24 -14.31
N PRO A 128 17.41 9.42 -13.31
CA PRO A 128 16.06 9.40 -12.78
C PRO A 128 15.62 10.80 -12.29
N PRO A 129 14.40 11.28 -12.63
CA PRO A 129 13.96 12.67 -12.38
C PRO A 129 14.04 13.13 -10.92
N ARG A 130 14.00 12.20 -9.96
CA ARG A 130 14.11 12.46 -8.52
C ARG A 130 15.52 12.85 -8.05
N TRP A 131 16.53 12.78 -8.92
CA TRP A 131 17.93 13.07 -8.57
C TRP A 131 18.36 14.51 -8.85
N ASP A 132 17.47 15.36 -9.36
CA ASP A 132 17.81 16.69 -9.87
C ASP A 132 18.30 17.70 -8.79
N THR A 133 17.81 17.61 -7.55
CA THR A 133 18.12 18.60 -6.51
C THR A 133 19.35 18.28 -5.65
N ALA A 134 19.73 17.00 -5.50
CA ALA A 134 20.90 16.60 -4.71
C ALA A 134 22.19 16.53 -5.56
N TRP A 135 22.09 16.74 -6.87
CA TRP A 135 23.18 16.55 -7.85
C TRP A 135 23.87 17.85 -8.25
N THR A 136 23.48 19.00 -7.72
CA THR A 136 24.07 20.31 -8.09
C THR A 136 25.60 20.31 -7.94
N ASP A 137 26.12 19.73 -6.85
CA ASP A 137 27.57 19.65 -6.59
C ASP A 137 28.34 18.67 -7.49
N VAL A 138 27.67 17.67 -8.06
CA VAL A 138 28.28 16.70 -9.00
C VAL A 138 28.17 17.25 -10.42
N HIS A 139 27.04 17.88 -10.78
CA HIS A 139 26.84 18.61 -12.03
C HIS A 139 27.92 19.70 -12.19
N HIS A 140 28.15 20.50 -11.14
CA HIS A 140 29.16 21.55 -11.17
C HIS A 140 30.58 21.00 -11.36
N ARG A 141 30.92 19.84 -10.79
CA ARG A 141 32.25 19.24 -10.98
C ARG A 141 32.45 18.65 -12.38
N VAL A 142 31.44 17.94 -12.89
CA VAL A 142 31.52 17.28 -14.21
C VAL A 142 31.54 18.31 -15.34
N PHE A 143 30.77 19.40 -15.24
CA PHE A 143 30.68 20.41 -16.28
C PHE A 143 31.63 21.61 -16.12
N ALA A 144 32.32 21.77 -14.98
CA ALA A 144 33.42 22.74 -14.86
C ALA A 144 34.77 22.20 -15.37
N SER A 145 34.83 20.90 -15.72
CA SER A 145 36.04 20.22 -16.21
C SER A 145 36.04 20.02 -17.74
N GLY A 146 35.06 20.59 -18.45
CA GLY A 146 34.93 20.57 -19.91
C GLY A 146 35.29 21.90 -20.56
#